data_AF-A0A0Q5QW59-F1
#
_entry.id   AF-A0A0Q5QW59-F1
#
_cell.length_a   1.000
_cell.length_b   1.000
_cell.length_c   1.000
_cell.angle_alpha   90.00
_cell.angle_beta   90.00
_cell.angle_gamma   90.00
#
_symmetry.space_group_name_H-M   'P 1'
#
loop_
_entity.id
_entity.type
_entity.pdbx_description
1 polymer ?
#
loop_
_entity_poly.entity_id
_entity_poly.type
_entity_poly.pdbx_seq_one_letter_code
_entity_poly.pdbx_strand_id
1 'polypeptide(L)'
;MSGAVLAQLMAQAAEGGADLVALRAIAEEAGELGASRALSRLGLEDAQAAKDMADLRDLLTAWREAKKSLWQALFGWAVQMLLVLALAGLAVKLGLSGVSR
;
A
#
# COMPACT_ATOMS: atom_id res chain seq x y z
N MET A 1 17.24 13.41 -9.07
CA MET A 1 17.88 14.68 -8.63
C MET A 1 18.97 14.49 -7.57
N SER A 2 18.85 13.59 -6.59
CA SER A 2 19.85 13.44 -5.50
C SER A 2 21.24 12.94 -5.94
N GLY A 3 21.32 11.98 -6.88
CA GLY A 3 22.61 11.43 -7.34
C GLY A 3 23.48 12.41 -8.12
N ALA A 4 22.87 13.40 -8.79
CA ALA A 4 23.59 14.37 -9.61
C ALA A 4 24.44 15.32 -8.75
N VAL A 5 23.92 15.73 -7.59
CA VAL A 5 24.64 16.62 -6.66
C VAL A 5 25.84 15.91 -6.05
N LEU A 6 25.69 14.67 -5.62
CA LEU A 6 26.81 13.88 -5.07
C LEU A 6 27.91 13.67 -6.12
N ALA A 7 27.53 13.30 -7.35
CA ALA A 7 28.48 13.13 -8.45
C ALA A 7 29.24 14.43 -8.75
N GLN A 8 28.56 15.58 -8.74
CA GLN A 8 29.18 16.89 -8.93
C GLN A 8 30.16 17.24 -7.81
N LEU A 9 29.80 16.97 -6.55
CA LEU A 9 30.69 17.19 -5.40
C LEU A 9 31.92 16.29 -5.43
N MET A 10 31.76 15.02 -5.85
CA MET A 10 32.89 14.10 -6.01
C MET A 10 33.83 14.56 -7.14
N ALA A 11 33.28 15.02 -8.27
CA ALA A 11 34.08 15.58 -9.37
C ALA A 11 34.86 16.82 -8.92
N GLN A 12 34.21 17.74 -8.21
CA GLN A 12 34.87 18.94 -7.66
C GLN A 12 35.98 18.59 -6.65
N ALA A 13 35.76 17.60 -5.79
CA ALA A 13 36.77 17.15 -4.84
C ALA A 13 37.96 16.46 -5.53
N ALA A 14 37.69 15.68 -6.58
CA ALA A 14 38.73 15.04 -7.38
C ALA A 14 39.57 16.05 -8.17
N GLU A 15 38.95 17.10 -8.72
CA GLU A 15 39.66 18.25 -9.31
C GLU A 15 40.55 18.96 -8.28
N GLY A 16 40.14 18.97 -7.01
CA GLY A 16 40.93 19.45 -5.87
C GLY A 16 42.04 18.49 -5.40
N GLY A 17 42.25 17.36 -6.08
CA GLY A 17 43.30 16.38 -5.78
C GLY A 17 42.90 15.29 -4.78
N ALA A 18 41.62 15.18 -4.41
CA ALA A 18 41.15 14.08 -3.59
C ALA A 18 41.15 12.75 -4.38
N ASP A 19 41.55 11.67 -3.72
CA ASP A 19 41.50 10.33 -4.31
C ASP A 19 40.05 9.85 -4.50
N LEU A 20 39.71 9.43 -5.72
CA LEU A 20 38.37 8.96 -6.08
C LEU A 20 37.97 7.68 -5.33
N VAL A 21 38.93 6.82 -5.01
CA VAL A 21 38.65 5.59 -4.25
C VAL A 21 38.25 5.95 -2.82
N ALA A 22 38.99 6.85 -2.17
CA ALA A 22 38.64 7.37 -0.85
C ALA A 22 37.27 8.07 -0.84
N LEU A 23 36.96 8.90 -1.84
CA LEU A 23 35.65 9.57 -1.95
C LEU A 23 34.50 8.57 -2.09
N ARG A 24 34.70 7.51 -2.88
CA ARG A 24 33.71 6.44 -3.04
C ARG A 24 33.49 5.70 -1.71
N ALA A 25 34.56 5.34 -1.01
CA ALA A 25 34.45 4.66 0.28
C ALA A 25 33.69 5.51 1.32
N ILE A 26 33.97 6.81 1.38
CA ILE A 26 33.24 7.75 2.26
C ILE A 26 31.76 7.81 1.89
N ALA A 27 31.43 7.87 0.59
CA ALA A 27 30.05 7.93 0.13
C ALA A 27 29.28 6.64 0.44
N GLU A 28 29.90 5.48 0.25
CA GLU A 28 29.33 4.17 0.59
C GLU A 28 29.09 4.07 2.11
N GLU A 29 30.07 4.42 2.94
CA GLU A 29 29.95 4.39 4.40
C GLU A 29 28.89 5.37 4.92
N ALA A 30 28.88 6.61 4.40
CA ALA A 30 27.87 7.61 4.77
C ALA A 30 26.45 7.17 4.36
N GLY A 31 26.32 6.49 3.21
CA GLY A 31 25.08 5.90 2.74
C GLY A 31 24.59 4.79 3.66
N GLU A 32 25.47 3.85 4.01
CA GLU A 32 25.17 2.73 4.91
C GLU A 32 24.78 3.23 6.30
N LEU A 33 25.55 4.16 6.88
CA LEU A 33 25.24 4.80 8.16
C LEU A 33 23.92 5.57 8.13
N GLY A 34 23.63 6.26 7.01
CA GLY A 34 22.37 6.97 6.82
C GLY A 34 21.18 6.01 6.78
N ALA A 35 21.28 4.93 6.01
CA ALA A 35 20.26 3.90 5.90
C ALA A 35 20.03 3.20 7.25
N SER A 36 21.09 2.76 7.91
CA SER A 36 21.05 2.13 9.24
C SER A 36 20.36 3.02 10.28
N ARG A 37 20.71 4.32 10.35
CA ARG A 37 20.04 5.27 11.26
C ARG A 37 18.57 5.48 10.92
N ALA A 38 18.22 5.51 9.64
CA ALA A 38 16.84 5.66 9.21
C ALA A 38 16.00 4.43 9.60
N LEU A 39 16.53 3.22 9.37
CA LEU A 39 15.91 1.96 9.79
C LEU A 39 15.76 1.90 11.31
N SER A 40 16.80 2.25 12.06
CA SER A 40 16.75 2.27 13.53
C SER A 40 15.72 3.27 14.08
N ARG A 41 15.57 4.45 13.46
CA ARG A 41 14.52 5.41 13.84
C ARG A 41 13.11 4.88 13.58
N LEU A 42 12.96 3.95 12.65
CA LEU A 42 11.70 3.26 12.37
C LEU A 42 11.51 1.99 13.20
N GLY A 43 12.50 1.60 14.02
CA GLY A 43 12.49 0.34 14.76
C GLY A 43 12.66 -0.88 13.85
N LEU A 44 13.34 -0.74 12.71
CA LEU A 44 13.54 -1.77 11.69
C LEU A 44 15.01 -2.22 11.56
N GLU A 45 15.80 -2.07 12.63
CA GLU A 45 17.22 -2.41 12.66
C GLU A 45 17.52 -3.89 12.88
N ASP A 46 16.55 -4.67 13.35
CA ASP A 46 16.73 -6.09 13.62
C ASP A 46 16.58 -6.97 12.37
N ALA A 47 17.11 -8.18 12.42
CA ALA A 47 17.10 -9.12 11.29
C ALA A 47 15.70 -9.63 10.91
N GLN A 48 14.72 -9.50 11.81
CA GLN A 48 13.36 -9.98 11.67
C GLN A 48 12.41 -8.91 11.10
N ALA A 49 12.78 -7.63 11.20
CA ALA A 49 12.02 -6.46 10.71
C ALA A 49 11.53 -6.58 9.26
N ALA A 50 12.36 -7.10 8.35
CA ALA A 50 11.98 -7.29 6.96
C ALA A 50 10.84 -8.31 6.79
N LYS A 51 10.87 -9.39 7.59
CA LYS A 51 9.82 -10.41 7.59
C LYS A 51 8.55 -9.88 8.24
N ASP A 52 8.66 -9.19 9.36
CA ASP A 52 7.50 -8.62 10.05
C ASP A 52 6.78 -7.59 9.17
N MET A 53 7.51 -6.78 8.39
CA MET A 53 6.92 -5.86 7.43
C MET A 53 6.20 -6.59 6.27
N ALA A 54 6.72 -7.73 5.83
CA ALA A 54 6.07 -8.57 4.84
C ALA A 54 4.76 -9.16 5.41
N ASP A 55 4.81 -9.71 6.62
CA ASP A 55 3.67 -10.30 7.31
C ASP A 55 2.55 -9.24 7.53
N LEU A 56 2.91 -8.01 7.95
CA LEU A 56 1.96 -6.91 8.09
C LEU A 56 1.31 -6.52 6.76
N ARG A 57 2.07 -6.52 5.66
CA ARG A 57 1.53 -6.23 4.33
C ARG A 57 0.56 -7.31 3.89
N ASP A 58 0.84 -8.56 4.18
CA ASP A 58 -0.02 -9.69 3.85
C ASP A 58 -1.31 -9.64 4.66
N LEU A 59 -1.23 -9.37 5.97
CA LEU A 59 -2.41 -9.14 6.82
C LEU A 59 -3.27 -7.97 6.33
N LEU A 60 -2.65 -6.85 5.95
CA LEU A 60 -3.35 -5.70 5.39
C LEU A 60 -4.02 -6.02 4.06
N THR A 61 -3.40 -6.87 3.24
CA THR A 61 -3.95 -7.31 1.97
C THR A 61 -5.18 -8.18 2.23
N ALA A 62 -5.07 -9.18 3.10
CA ALA A 62 -6.19 -10.03 3.50
C ALA A 62 -7.36 -9.23 4.10
N TRP A 63 -7.05 -8.22 4.95
CA TRP A 63 -8.08 -7.35 5.52
C TRP A 63 -8.79 -6.49 4.46
N ARG A 64 -8.05 -5.93 3.50
CA ARG A 64 -8.64 -5.15 2.39
C ARG A 64 -9.55 -6.02 1.53
N GLU A 65 -9.14 -7.25 1.25
CA GLU A 65 -9.94 -8.22 0.51
C GLU A 65 -11.21 -8.60 1.28
N ALA A 66 -11.09 -8.92 2.57
CA ALA A 66 -12.24 -9.21 3.43
C ALA A 66 -13.22 -8.04 3.47
N LYS A 67 -12.73 -6.80 3.61
CA LYS A 67 -13.56 -5.59 3.57
C LYS A 67 -14.28 -5.46 2.23
N LYS A 68 -13.58 -5.67 1.10
CA LYS A 68 -14.19 -5.64 -0.23
C LYS A 68 -15.28 -6.70 -0.38
N SER A 69 -15.03 -7.92 0.09
CA SER A 69 -15.99 -9.01 0.06
C SER A 69 -17.25 -8.69 0.85
N LEU A 70 -17.12 -8.08 2.04
CA LEU A 70 -18.26 -7.65 2.84
C LEU A 70 -19.11 -6.61 2.10
N TRP A 71 -18.49 -5.59 1.53
CA TRP A 71 -19.21 -4.58 0.74
C TRP A 71 -19.90 -5.20 -0.48
N GLN A 72 -19.22 -6.10 -1.19
CA GLN A 72 -19.81 -6.78 -2.34
C GLN A 72 -21.04 -7.61 -1.95
N ALA A 73 -20.98 -8.35 -0.85
CA ALA A 73 -22.11 -9.11 -0.34
C ALA A 73 -23.28 -8.20 0.09
N LEU A 74 -22.98 -7.11 0.82
CA LEU A 74 -23.97 -6.13 1.24
C LEU A 74 -24.70 -5.50 0.04
N PHE A 75 -23.97 -5.06 -0.98
CA PHE A 75 -24.57 -4.51 -2.20
C PHE A 75 -25.37 -5.55 -2.97
N GLY A 76 -24.88 -6.79 -3.05
CA GLY A 76 -25.61 -7.89 -3.69
C GLY A 76 -26.98 -8.12 -3.03
N TRP A 77 -27.03 -8.23 -1.70
CA TRP A 77 -28.28 -8.37 -0.96
C TRP A 77 -29.17 -7.12 -1.05
N ALA A 78 -28.59 -5.93 -1.00
CA ALA A 78 -29.34 -4.69 -1.11
C ALA A 78 -30.07 -4.58 -2.47
N VAL A 79 -29.38 -4.90 -3.57
CA VAL A 79 -30.00 -4.92 -4.91
C VAL A 79 -31.08 -5.99 -4.99
N GLN A 80 -30.82 -7.19 -4.46
CA GLN A 80 -31.82 -8.27 -4.43
C GLN A 80 -33.08 -7.84 -3.66
N MET A 81 -32.93 -7.27 -2.47
CA MET A 81 -34.04 -6.77 -1.66
C MET A 81 -34.81 -5.66 -2.38
N LEU A 82 -34.10 -4.74 -3.02
CA LEU A 82 -34.72 -3.66 -3.78
C LEU A 82 -35.54 -4.18 -4.96
N LEU A 83 -35.06 -5.18 -5.70
CA LEU A 83 -35.80 -5.82 -6.79
C LEU A 83 -37.04 -6.56 -6.28
N VAL A 84 -36.94 -7.32 -5.19
CA VAL A 84 -38.08 -8.01 -4.56
C VAL A 84 -39.15 -7.01 -4.13
N LEU A 85 -38.74 -5.92 -3.48
CA LEU A 85 -39.66 -4.84 -3.09
C LEU A 85 -40.30 -4.16 -4.30
N ALA A 86 -39.55 -3.93 -5.38
CA ALA A 86 -40.09 -3.35 -6.60
C ALA A 86 -41.14 -4.26 -7.26
N LEU A 87 -40.87 -5.57 -7.35
CA LEU A 87 -41.82 -6.55 -7.88
C LEU A 87 -43.07 -6.67 -6.99
N ALA A 88 -42.90 -6.72 -5.67
CA ALA A 88 -44.02 -6.72 -4.73
C ALA A 88 -44.89 -5.46 -4.89
N GLY A 89 -44.26 -4.29 -5.03
CA GLY A 89 -44.94 -3.02 -5.29
C GLY A 89 -45.71 -3.02 -6.62
N LEU A 90 -45.12 -3.59 -7.68
CA LEU A 90 -45.80 -3.76 -8.97
C LEU A 90 -47.00 -4.70 -8.88
N ALA A 91 -46.88 -5.83 -8.17
CA ALA A 91 -47.98 -6.77 -7.99
C ALA A 91 -49.18 -6.12 -7.27
N VAL A 92 -48.92 -5.31 -6.24
CA VAL A 92 -49.94 -4.52 -5.55
C VAL A 92 -50.56 -3.47 -6.48
N LYS A 93 -49.74 -2.72 -7.23
CA LYS A 93 -50.23 -1.67 -8.15
C LYS A 93 -51.05 -2.22 -9.32
N LEU A 94 -50.68 -3.39 -9.84
CA LEU A 94 -51.36 -4.04 -10.96
C LEU A 94 -52.60 -4.84 -10.52
N GLY A 95 -52.92 -4.90 -9.22
CA GLY A 95 -54.14 -5.54 -8.73
C GLY A 95 -54.16 -7.07 -8.86
N LEU A 96 -52.99 -7.72 -8.93
CA LEU A 96 -52.87 -9.19 -8.96
C LEU A 96 -53.30 -9.86 -7.65
N SER A 97 -53.71 -9.08 -6.65
CA SER A 97 -54.41 -9.54 -5.44
C SER A 97 -55.82 -10.10 -5.70
N GLY A 98 -56.33 -10.03 -6.94
CA GLY A 98 -57.66 -10.55 -7.33
C GLY A 98 -57.71 -11.92 -8.02
N VAL A 99 -56.60 -12.54 -8.43
CA VAL A 99 -56.57 -13.81 -9.19
C VAL A 99 -56.55 -15.07 -8.29
N SER A 100 -57.20 -14.96 -7.13
CA SER A 100 -57.52 -16.10 -6.25
C SER A 100 -59.03 -16.11 -6.02
N ARG A 101 -59.81 -16.26 -7.10
CA ARG A 101 -61.18 -16.76 -7.07
C ARG A 101 -61.44 -17.59 -8.32
#